data_AF-A0A256FRH0-F1
#
_entry.id   AF-A0A256FRH0-F1
#
_cell.length_a   1.000
_cell.length_b   1.000
_cell.length_c   1.000
_cell.angle_alpha   90.00
_cell.angle_beta   90.00
_cell.angle_gamma   90.00
#
_symmetry.space_group_name_H-M   'P 1'
#
loop_
_entity.id
_entity.type
_entity.pdbx_description
1 polymer ?
#
loop_
_entity_poly.entity_id
_entity_poly.type
_entity_poly.pdbx_seq_one_letter_code
_entity_poly.pdbx_strand_id
1 'polypeptide(L)'
;MAKGKISLSDFPVAERRKRSADMDKLTASSPPISHTHDEDAARIGNESAPATSRQKKQYTPLETTPEQHRASAIETANRREDSRNRLRELRKSRERESKHFVNVSLDYETKRRLEKAAHDNGLKMTVILRDAIDQYLKDNGY
;
A
#
# COMPACT_ATOMS: atom_id res chain seq x y z
N MET A 1 30.92 -37.91 23.31
CA MET A 1 30.46 -36.84 22.42
C MET A 1 29.49 -35.96 23.19
N ALA A 2 29.92 -34.76 23.60
CA ALA A 2 29.12 -33.86 24.46
C ALA A 2 28.16 -33.01 23.62
N LYS A 3 26.87 -33.03 23.93
CA LYS A 3 25.85 -32.16 23.32
C LYS A 3 25.98 -30.78 23.96
N GLY A 4 26.49 -29.79 23.22
CA GLY A 4 26.52 -28.40 23.64
C GLY A 4 25.11 -27.85 23.80
N LYS A 5 24.83 -27.22 24.95
CA LYS A 5 23.57 -26.52 25.22
C LYS A 5 23.60 -25.19 24.48
N ILE A 6 22.86 -25.08 23.39
CA ILE A 6 22.75 -23.82 22.62
C ILE A 6 21.86 -22.88 23.43
N SER A 7 22.34 -21.66 23.66
CA SER A 7 21.66 -20.65 24.48
C SER A 7 21.07 -19.54 23.59
N LEU A 8 20.07 -18.80 24.08
CA LEU A 8 19.43 -17.72 23.31
C LEU A 8 20.41 -16.60 22.90
N SER A 9 21.56 -16.50 23.56
CA SER A 9 22.66 -15.58 23.25
C SER A 9 23.51 -16.01 22.04
N ASP A 10 23.37 -17.24 21.53
CA ASP A 10 24.10 -17.71 20.35
C ASP A 10 23.51 -17.20 19.02
N PHE A 11 22.35 -16.53 19.07
CA PHE A 11 21.73 -15.91 17.91
C PHE A 11 21.97 -14.40 17.91
N PRO A 12 22.54 -13.80 16.86
CA PRO A 12 22.72 -12.37 16.77
C PRO A 12 21.36 -11.67 16.63
N VAL A 13 20.88 -11.07 17.72
CA VAL A 13 19.67 -10.23 17.73
C VAL A 13 20.08 -8.79 17.43
N ALA A 14 19.62 -8.27 16.29
CA ALA A 14 19.86 -6.88 15.91
C ALA A 14 19.22 -5.90 16.90
N GLU A 15 19.94 -4.82 17.21
CA GLU A 15 19.50 -3.82 18.18
C GLU A 15 18.24 -3.09 17.68
N ARG A 16 17.19 -3.08 18.49
CA ARG A 16 15.92 -2.47 18.13
C ARG A 16 16.09 -0.95 18.15
N ARG A 17 16.14 -0.35 16.96
CA ARG A 17 16.24 1.09 16.72
C ARG A 17 15.24 1.84 17.63
N LYS A 18 15.75 2.59 18.61
CA LYS A 18 14.94 3.43 19.51
C LYS A 18 14.23 4.48 18.65
N ARG A 19 12.90 4.42 18.59
CA ARG A 19 12.09 5.52 18.03
C ARG A 19 12.32 6.71 18.96
N SER A 20 12.83 7.82 18.41
CA SER A 20 12.91 9.10 19.10
C SER A 20 11.53 9.51 19.58
N ALA A 21 11.41 9.82 20.86
CA ALA A 21 10.20 10.25 21.54
C ALA A 21 9.87 11.73 21.20
N ASP A 22 9.82 12.07 19.92
CA ASP A 22 9.63 13.45 19.45
C ASP A 22 8.46 13.60 18.46
N MET A 23 7.51 12.67 18.45
CA MET A 23 6.30 12.75 17.61
C MET A 23 5.01 12.52 18.41
N ASP A 24 4.94 13.03 19.64
CA ASP A 24 3.72 13.03 20.47
C ASP A 24 3.10 14.44 20.63
N LYS A 25 3.23 15.33 19.63
CA LYS A 25 2.70 16.70 19.74
C LYS A 25 1.95 17.28 18.53
N LEU A 26 1.39 16.46 17.64
CA LEU A 26 0.63 16.99 16.49
C LEU A 26 -0.70 16.30 16.15
N THR A 27 -1.27 15.48 17.03
CA THR A 27 -2.65 14.97 16.83
C THR A 27 -3.49 15.16 18.09
N ALA A 28 -3.77 16.41 18.43
CA ALA A 28 -4.77 16.77 19.43
C ALA A 28 -5.61 17.95 18.92
N SER A 29 -6.33 17.72 17.82
CA SER A 29 -7.41 18.61 17.38
C SER A 29 -8.41 17.86 16.51
N SER A 30 -9.27 17.04 17.13
CA SER A 30 -10.57 16.67 16.57
C SER A 30 -11.60 16.69 17.69
N PRO A 31 -12.76 17.35 17.51
CA PRO A 31 -13.75 17.57 18.57
C PRO A 31 -14.56 16.31 18.88
N PRO A 32 -15.17 16.21 20.09
CA PRO A 32 -16.01 15.09 20.47
C PRO A 32 -17.38 15.19 19.78
N ILE A 33 -17.80 14.11 19.10
CA ILE A 33 -19.14 14.00 18.54
C ILE A 33 -20.11 13.68 19.69
N SER A 34 -20.95 14.66 20.01
CA SER A 34 -22.08 14.59 20.94
C SER A 34 -23.22 13.77 20.34
N HIS A 35 -23.70 12.77 21.08
CA HIS A 35 -24.97 12.09 20.83
C HIS A 35 -26.14 13.02 21.21
N THR A 36 -27.07 13.24 20.27
CA THR A 36 -28.44 13.66 20.58
C THR A 36 -29.41 12.83 19.75
N HIS A 37 -30.41 12.31 20.46
CA HIS A 37 -31.57 11.56 19.97
C HIS A 37 -32.36 12.33 18.92
N ASP A 38 -32.87 11.60 17.92
CA ASP A 38 -34.21 11.85 17.39
C ASP A 38 -34.86 10.52 17.02
N GLU A 39 -36.07 10.35 17.54
CA GLU A 39 -36.97 9.25 17.27
C GLU A 39 -37.63 9.44 15.90
N ASP A 40 -37.66 8.38 15.09
CA ASP A 40 -38.78 8.17 14.16
C ASP A 40 -38.88 6.67 13.85
N ALA A 41 -39.59 5.98 14.75
CA ALA A 41 -39.92 4.57 14.63
C ALA A 41 -41.28 4.41 13.92
N ALA A 42 -41.23 4.09 12.62
CA ALA A 42 -42.41 3.60 11.89
C ALA A 42 -42.12 2.25 11.22
N ARG A 43 -42.52 1.20 11.94
CA ARG A 43 -43.11 -0.07 11.48
C ARG A 43 -42.52 -0.72 10.22
N ILE A 44 -41.73 -1.78 10.43
CA ILE A 44 -41.74 -2.95 9.54
C ILE A 44 -41.85 -4.21 10.40
N GLY A 45 -42.68 -5.14 9.90
CA GLY A 45 -43.27 -6.28 10.57
C GLY A 45 -42.29 -7.18 11.30
N ASN A 46 -42.75 -7.59 12.48
CA ASN A 46 -42.15 -8.58 13.34
C ASN A 46 -42.64 -9.96 12.85
N GLU A 47 -41.86 -10.64 12.01
CA GLU A 47 -42.08 -12.05 11.69
C GLU A 47 -40.80 -12.84 11.98
N SER A 48 -40.87 -13.57 13.09
CA SER A 48 -40.32 -14.91 13.26
C SER A 48 -38.81 -15.08 13.04
N ALA A 49 -38.06 -14.85 14.10
CA ALA A 49 -36.71 -15.37 14.26
C ALA A 49 -36.69 -16.91 14.12
N PRO A 50 -35.93 -17.51 13.18
CA PRO A 50 -35.58 -18.91 13.33
C PRO A 50 -34.53 -18.98 14.44
N ALA A 51 -34.90 -19.64 15.54
CA ALA A 51 -33.99 -20.02 16.60
C ALA A 51 -32.75 -20.67 15.99
N THR A 52 -31.65 -19.92 15.92
CA THR A 52 -30.39 -20.44 15.40
C THR A 52 -29.81 -21.31 16.50
N SER A 53 -30.20 -22.57 16.47
CA SER A 53 -29.57 -23.65 17.23
C SER A 53 -28.06 -23.46 17.11
N ARG A 54 -27.38 -23.24 18.25
CA ARG A 54 -25.93 -23.34 18.36
C ARG A 54 -25.53 -24.79 18.07
N GLN A 55 -25.51 -25.18 16.80
CA GLN A 55 -24.81 -26.36 16.36
C GLN A 55 -23.33 -26.07 16.57
N LYS A 56 -22.80 -26.56 17.70
CA LYS A 56 -21.38 -26.84 17.84
C LYS A 56 -21.02 -27.72 16.65
N LYS A 57 -20.43 -27.15 15.60
CA LYS A 57 -19.74 -27.92 14.57
C LYS A 57 -18.61 -28.64 15.28
N GLN A 58 -18.85 -29.90 15.62
CA GLN A 58 -17.80 -30.82 16.00
C GLN A 58 -16.89 -30.92 14.79
N TYR A 59 -15.71 -30.30 14.88
CA TYR A 59 -14.63 -30.57 13.95
C TYR A 59 -14.20 -32.01 14.19
N THR A 60 -14.68 -32.93 13.37
CA THR A 60 -14.01 -34.19 13.16
C THR A 60 -12.67 -33.86 12.49
N PRO A 61 -11.52 -34.19 13.10
CA PRO A 61 -10.26 -34.12 12.40
C PRO A 61 -10.34 -35.21 11.32
N LEU A 62 -10.60 -34.84 10.07
CA LEU A 62 -10.24 -35.73 8.98
C LEU A 62 -8.72 -35.85 9.08
N GLU A 63 -8.23 -37.07 9.29
CA GLU A 63 -6.82 -37.41 9.21
C GLU A 63 -6.35 -37.16 7.77
N THR A 64 -6.08 -35.90 7.45
CA THR A 64 -5.41 -35.52 6.22
C THR A 64 -3.99 -36.04 6.33
N THR A 65 -3.53 -36.74 5.30
CA THR A 65 -2.18 -37.32 5.28
C THR A 65 -1.14 -36.21 5.52
N PRO A 66 0.02 -36.51 6.11
CA PRO A 66 1.04 -35.49 6.39
C PRO A 66 1.47 -34.71 5.13
N GLU A 67 1.28 -35.29 3.95
CA GLU A 67 1.49 -34.67 2.65
C GLU A 67 0.43 -33.60 2.30
N GLN A 68 -0.85 -33.84 2.62
CA GLN A 68 -1.93 -32.86 2.43
C GLN A 68 -1.81 -31.67 3.38
N HIS A 69 -1.34 -31.88 4.61
CA HIS A 69 -1.00 -30.78 5.51
C HIS A 69 0.15 -29.93 4.99
N ARG A 70 1.17 -30.55 4.37
CA ARG A 70 2.28 -29.80 3.74
C ARG A 70 1.78 -29.04 2.51
N ALA A 71 0.97 -29.65 1.65
CA ALA A 71 0.41 -29.01 0.47
C ALA A 71 -0.45 -27.79 0.84
N SER A 72 -1.34 -27.92 1.82
CA SER A 72 -2.17 -26.81 2.31
C SER A 72 -1.38 -25.74 3.05
N ALA A 73 -0.32 -26.11 3.78
CA ALA A 73 0.61 -25.14 4.39
C ALA A 73 1.40 -24.35 3.33
N ILE A 74 1.86 -25.01 2.26
CA ILE A 74 2.54 -24.37 1.13
C ILE A 74 1.56 -23.46 0.38
N GLU A 75 0.35 -23.92 0.10
CA GLU A 75 -0.66 -23.11 -0.58
C GLU A 75 -1.07 -21.87 0.24
N THR A 76 -1.25 -22.03 1.55
CA THR A 76 -1.55 -20.90 2.43
C THR A 76 -0.36 -19.95 2.59
N ALA A 77 0.88 -20.44 2.55
CA ALA A 77 2.09 -19.61 2.49
C ALA A 77 2.17 -18.84 1.17
N ASN A 78 1.94 -19.50 0.03
CA ASN A 78 1.93 -18.87 -1.30
C ASN A 78 0.84 -17.81 -1.39
N ARG A 79 -0.39 -18.07 -0.93
CA ARG A 79 -1.47 -17.06 -0.91
C ARG A 79 -1.11 -15.82 -0.08
N ARG A 80 -0.38 -15.99 1.02
CA ARG A 80 0.10 -14.85 1.83
C ARG A 80 1.19 -14.09 1.09
N GLU A 81 2.09 -14.76 0.40
CA GLU A 81 3.12 -14.15 -0.43
C GLU A 81 2.52 -13.39 -1.63
N ASP A 82 1.58 -14.00 -2.34
CA ASP A 82 0.85 -13.39 -3.46
C ASP A 82 0.10 -12.13 -3.04
N SER A 83 -0.55 -12.14 -1.85
CA SER A 83 -1.22 -10.95 -1.32
C SER A 83 -0.25 -9.80 -1.04
N ARG A 84 0.95 -10.10 -0.54
CA ARG A 84 2.00 -9.10 -0.26
C ARG A 84 2.61 -8.59 -1.56
N ASN A 85 2.79 -9.46 -2.55
CA ASN A 85 3.32 -9.11 -3.86
C ASN A 85 2.33 -8.27 -4.66
N ARG A 86 1.03 -8.59 -4.61
CA ARG A 86 -0.04 -7.80 -5.24
C ARG A 86 -0.08 -6.37 -4.71
N LEU A 87 0.03 -6.16 -3.40
CA LEU A 87 0.06 -4.81 -2.84
C LEU A 87 1.32 -4.03 -3.27
N ARG A 88 2.47 -4.69 -3.38
CA ARG A 88 3.71 -4.08 -3.91
C ARG A 88 3.57 -3.72 -5.37
N GLU A 89 2.95 -4.58 -6.16
CA GLU A 89 2.71 -4.37 -7.58
C GLU A 89 1.74 -3.21 -7.82
N LEU A 90 0.62 -3.15 -7.07
CA LEU A 90 -0.32 -2.01 -7.11
C LEU A 90 0.33 -0.68 -6.72
N ARG A 91 1.27 -0.69 -5.76
CA ARG A 91 2.05 0.53 -5.42
C ARG A 91 2.97 0.94 -6.56
N LYS A 92 3.62 -0.04 -7.20
CA LYS A 92 4.54 0.20 -8.32
C LYS A 92 3.79 0.62 -9.59
N SER A 93 2.58 0.11 -9.83
CA SER A 93 1.74 0.53 -10.95
C SER A 93 1.28 1.98 -10.76
N ARG A 94 0.78 2.34 -9.57
CA ARG A 94 0.42 3.74 -9.25
C ARG A 94 1.59 4.70 -9.44
N GLU A 95 2.79 4.31 -9.04
CA GLU A 95 3.98 5.15 -9.23
C GLU A 95 4.34 5.30 -10.73
N ARG A 96 4.18 4.24 -11.53
CA ARG A 96 4.39 4.30 -12.99
C ARG A 96 3.31 5.13 -13.69
N GLU A 97 2.05 4.99 -13.32
CA GLU A 97 0.93 5.79 -13.83
C GLU A 97 1.11 7.28 -13.52
N SER A 98 1.83 7.64 -12.46
CA SER A 98 2.14 9.04 -12.17
C SER A 98 3.30 9.63 -13.00
N LYS A 99 4.11 8.78 -13.65
CA LYS A 99 5.34 9.16 -14.36
C LYS A 99 5.27 8.66 -15.80
N HIS A 100 4.68 9.45 -16.67
CA HIS A 100 4.68 9.20 -18.11
C HIS A 100 5.97 9.75 -18.73
N PHE A 101 6.72 8.89 -19.42
CA PHE A 101 7.94 9.26 -20.12
C PHE A 101 7.68 9.31 -21.63
N VAL A 102 8.08 10.41 -22.25
CA VAL A 102 8.05 10.58 -23.70
C VAL A 102 9.49 10.72 -24.19
N ASN A 103 9.89 9.89 -25.15
CA ASN A 103 11.17 10.03 -25.82
C ASN A 103 10.96 10.78 -27.14
N VAL A 104 11.60 11.94 -27.29
CA VAL A 104 11.45 12.83 -28.44
C VAL A 104 12.82 13.12 -29.04
N SER A 105 12.96 12.86 -30.33
CA SER A 105 14.12 13.28 -31.10
C SER A 105 14.00 14.77 -31.40
N LEU A 106 14.99 15.56 -30.99
CA LEU A 106 15.07 16.99 -31.27
C LEU A 106 16.22 17.28 -32.23
N ASP A 107 16.01 18.23 -33.12
CA ASP A 107 17.08 18.78 -33.96
C ASP A 107 18.17 19.41 -33.10
N TYR A 108 19.40 19.40 -33.62
CA TYR A 108 20.57 19.94 -32.91
C TYR A 108 20.36 21.39 -32.45
N GLU A 109 19.80 22.24 -33.32
CA GLU A 109 19.57 23.66 -33.01
C GLU A 109 18.52 23.84 -31.91
N THR A 110 17.46 23.04 -31.91
CA THR A 110 16.40 23.09 -30.90
C THR A 110 16.92 22.59 -29.56
N LYS A 111 17.70 21.51 -29.56
CA LYS A 111 18.38 21.02 -28.36
C LYS A 111 19.33 22.07 -27.79
N ARG A 112 20.13 22.72 -28.64
CA ARG A 112 21.07 23.78 -28.22
C ARG A 112 20.35 24.99 -27.63
N ARG A 113 19.22 25.42 -28.21
CA ARG A 113 18.39 26.50 -27.66
C ARG A 113 17.82 26.13 -26.29
N LEU A 114 17.36 24.89 -26.14
CA LEU A 114 16.84 24.38 -24.87
C LEU A 114 17.93 24.30 -23.79
N GLU A 115 19.14 23.85 -24.14
CA GLU A 115 20.31 23.85 -23.24
C GLU A 115 20.66 25.27 -22.79
N LYS A 116 20.73 26.23 -23.72
CA LYS A 116 20.98 27.63 -23.38
C LYS A 116 19.91 28.20 -22.44
N ALA A 117 18.63 27.98 -22.75
CA ALA A 117 17.54 28.44 -21.88
C ALA A 117 17.56 27.79 -20.50
N ALA A 118 17.97 26.51 -20.41
CA ALA A 118 18.15 25.82 -19.14
C ALA A 118 19.30 26.44 -18.32
N HIS A 119 20.42 26.75 -18.96
CA HIS A 119 21.56 27.42 -18.32
C HIS A 119 21.22 28.83 -17.85
N ASP A 120 20.61 29.65 -18.70
CA ASP A 120 20.31 31.06 -18.41
C ASP A 120 19.29 31.20 -17.26
N ASN A 121 18.29 30.31 -17.20
CA ASN A 121 17.27 30.33 -16.15
C ASN A 121 17.64 29.49 -14.90
N GLY A 122 18.73 28.73 -14.95
CA GLY A 122 19.09 27.78 -13.89
C GLY A 122 18.07 26.65 -13.69
N LEU A 123 17.29 26.32 -14.72
CA LEU A 123 16.24 25.29 -14.68
C LEU A 123 16.69 24.02 -15.40
N LYS A 124 16.09 22.88 -15.05
CA LYS A 124 16.28 21.64 -15.81
C LYS A 124 15.53 21.74 -17.15
N MET A 125 16.14 21.23 -18.22
CA MET A 125 15.52 21.15 -19.55
C MET A 125 14.12 20.50 -19.51
N THR A 126 13.91 19.52 -18.62
CA THR A 126 12.62 18.83 -18.44
C THR A 126 11.49 19.74 -17.94
N VAL A 127 11.82 20.75 -17.12
CA VAL A 127 10.83 21.72 -16.60
C VAL A 127 10.39 22.64 -17.72
N ILE A 128 11.34 23.15 -18.50
CA ILE A 128 11.07 24.02 -19.66
C ILE A 128 10.22 23.26 -20.70
N LEU A 129 10.55 22.00 -20.99
CA LEU A 129 9.79 21.15 -21.90
C LEU A 129 8.35 20.95 -21.43
N ARG A 130 8.14 20.64 -20.14
CA ARG A 130 6.80 20.46 -19.59
C ARG A 130 5.98 21.75 -19.72
N ASP A 131 6.54 22.88 -19.30
CA ASP A 131 5.84 24.15 -19.32
C ASP A 131 5.53 24.61 -20.76
N ALA A 132 6.43 24.34 -21.70
CA ALA A 132 6.21 24.59 -23.13
C ALA A 132 5.11 23.68 -23.74
N ILE A 133 5.06 22.40 -23.35
CA ILE A 133 4.00 21.48 -23.77
C ILE A 133 2.67 21.92 -23.17
N ASP A 134 2.62 22.22 -21.88
CA ASP A 134 1.41 22.68 -21.19
C ASP A 134 0.88 23.96 -21.81
N GLN A 135 1.76 24.90 -22.16
CA GLN A 135 1.38 26.12 -22.87
C GLN A 135 0.82 25.79 -24.26
N TYR A 136 1.51 24.96 -25.04
CA TYR A 136 1.03 24.55 -26.37
C TYR A 136 -0.34 23.85 -26.31
N LEU A 137 -0.57 22.97 -25.33
CA LEU A 137 -1.85 22.28 -25.18
C LEU A 137 -2.98 23.25 -24.80
N LYS A 138 -2.73 24.14 -23.83
CA LYS A 138 -3.69 25.18 -23.42
C LYS A 138 -4.04 26.14 -24.55
N ASP A 139 -3.05 26.60 -25.29
CA ASP A 139 -3.24 27.56 -26.38
C ASP A 139 -4.06 26.96 -27.53
N ASN A 140 -4.00 25.63 -27.73
CA ASN A 140 -4.77 24.91 -28.73
C ASN A 140 -6.06 24.26 -28.18
N GLY A 141 -6.35 24.42 -26.88
CA GLY A 141 -7.58 23.92 -26.24
C GLY A 141 -7.65 22.40 -26.06
N TYR A 142 -6.50 21.73 -25.94
CA TYR A 142 -6.41 20.31 -25.61
C TYR A 142 -6.48 20.03 -24.11
#